data_AF-A0A9N9F2J3-F1
#
_entry.id   AF-A0A9N9F2J3-F1
#
_cell.length_a   1.000
_cell.length_b   1.000
_cell.length_c   1.000
_cell.angle_alpha   90.00
_cell.angle_beta   90.00
_cell.angle_gamma   90.00
#
_symmetry.space_group_name_H-M   'P 1'
#
loop_
_entity.id
_entity.type
_entity.pdbx_description
1 polymer ?
#
loop_
_entity_poly.entity_id
_entity_poly.type
_entity_poly.pdbx_seq_one_letter_code
_entity_poly.pdbx_strand_id
1 'polypeptide(L)'
;MSFYKPKNSVQALLEREIHSFKPNTNHANNRQFYTTLFPNETIFVVKVPNFINLRRFTPDGKMILASSIHSLCSPEEARKYPCSLDSLSKFEDVTFYLIEIETGQICDKITFENECIYLSHHYGVALIGNLFSVLSVQNQTIHILHIREDGHFVDERSIGWFNLEDDELVMARYREFNDQFEARRQKEGNSYKKRKLSHESSIYEEIMLPPLTSSSYESISLIDRMDFEVPSARLMSPTLHISTQTNLETIQKFTNIEDDASKGLPPYSGIKQKLLAYLYKKAYNANDGGSALRHFYQIFEQLSSLVMWRLQFIDEFRLLHAENAINTAFFVIYNYQKSEIESVYDNASEEFLDAFEKSSETFQQIAFNEPFLFNSTYSNNLYARENLRKHQYAVRYARNGGPTQAIKRVLACLPFSSQSRSESPYFDQSLFIYDEKIISACDRPKPCQDGPIKFHSRATGELKFQIHLTQSNRSGNRSK
;
A
#
# COMPACT_ATOMS: atom_id res chain seq x y z
N MET A 1 37.17 -18.59 31.92
CA MET A 1 36.69 -17.20 31.81
C MET A 1 37.74 -16.39 31.06
N SER A 2 37.59 -16.31 29.73
CA SER A 2 38.42 -15.43 28.90
C SER A 2 37.71 -14.08 28.86
N PHE A 3 38.23 -13.09 29.58
CA PHE A 3 37.76 -11.72 29.45
C PHE A 3 38.25 -11.19 28.11
N TYR A 4 37.34 -11.09 27.14
CA TYR A 4 37.59 -10.33 25.92
C TYR A 4 37.88 -8.89 26.36
N LYS A 5 39.15 -8.45 26.28
CA LYS A 5 39.46 -7.03 26.43
C LYS A 5 38.63 -6.28 25.39
N PRO A 6 37.81 -5.29 25.76
CA PRO A 6 37.18 -4.44 24.75
C PRO A 6 38.31 -3.90 23.87
N LYS A 7 38.28 -4.20 22.57
CA LYS A 7 39.19 -3.53 21.63
C LYS A 7 38.98 -2.04 21.87
N ASN A 8 40.04 -1.35 22.24
CA ASN A 8 40.01 0.10 22.39
C ASN A 8 39.45 0.66 21.07
N SER A 9 38.36 1.43 21.13
CA SER A 9 37.75 2.02 19.93
C SER A 9 38.77 2.82 19.12
N VAL A 10 39.73 3.44 19.79
CA VAL A 10 40.89 4.12 19.19
C VAL A 10 41.79 3.13 18.43
N GLN A 11 42.07 1.96 19.00
CA GLN A 11 42.84 0.93 18.32
C GLN A 11 42.09 0.37 17.10
N ALA A 12 40.78 0.17 17.20
CA ALA A 12 39.97 -0.28 16.06
C ALA A 12 39.91 0.77 14.93
N LEU A 13 39.85 2.06 15.29
CA LEU A 13 39.99 3.19 14.35
C LEU A 13 41.35 3.20 13.67
N LEU A 14 42.43 3.11 14.45
CA LEU A 14 43.81 3.06 13.93
C LEU A 14 44.03 1.85 13.03
N GLU A 15 43.53 0.67 13.41
CA GLU A 15 43.56 -0.53 12.57
C GLU A 15 42.84 -0.28 11.24
N ARG A 16 41.67 0.38 11.25
CA ARG A 16 40.90 0.72 10.05
C ARG A 16 41.60 1.74 9.14
N GLU A 17 42.25 2.75 9.71
CA GLU A 17 42.93 3.81 8.94
C GLU A 17 44.29 3.39 8.38
N ILE A 18 45.03 2.57 9.12
CA ILE A 18 46.41 2.23 8.79
C ILE A 18 46.49 0.96 7.93
N HIS A 19 45.57 0.01 8.10
CA HIS A 19 45.63 -1.26 7.37
C HIS A 19 44.75 -1.22 6.13
N SER A 20 45.38 -1.34 4.96
CA SER A 20 44.69 -1.66 3.73
C SER A 20 44.17 -3.10 3.83
N PHE A 21 42.85 -3.26 3.87
CA PHE A 21 42.24 -4.58 3.85
C PHE A 21 42.44 -5.28 2.50
N LYS A 22 42.24 -6.60 2.47
CA LYS A 22 42.27 -7.36 1.22
C LYS A 22 41.25 -6.74 0.23
N PRO A 23 41.56 -6.71 -1.08
CA PRO A 23 40.61 -6.26 -2.10
C PRO A 23 39.23 -6.89 -1.89
N ASN A 24 38.17 -6.08 -2.03
CA ASN A 24 36.77 -6.47 -1.84
C ASN A 24 36.35 -6.92 -0.42
N THR A 25 37.18 -6.69 0.62
CA THR A 25 36.79 -6.97 2.02
C THR A 25 36.50 -5.73 2.85
N ASN A 26 36.70 -4.53 2.29
CA ASN A 26 36.50 -3.24 2.97
C ASN A 26 35.13 -3.14 3.64
N HIS A 27 34.06 -3.55 2.95
CA HIS A 27 32.71 -3.48 3.49
C HIS A 27 32.53 -4.31 4.77
N ALA A 28 32.98 -5.57 4.77
CA ALA A 28 32.87 -6.44 5.92
C ALA A 28 33.70 -5.93 7.10
N ASN A 29 34.90 -5.42 6.84
CA ASN A 29 35.78 -4.88 7.89
C ASN A 29 35.28 -3.55 8.46
N ASN A 30 34.76 -2.66 7.61
CA ASN A 30 34.13 -1.41 8.04
C ASN A 30 32.90 -1.67 8.92
N ARG A 31 32.11 -2.70 8.61
CA ARG A 31 30.97 -3.14 9.43
C ARG A 31 31.41 -3.61 10.82
N GLN A 32 32.51 -4.35 10.92
CA GLN A 32 33.03 -4.84 12.20
C GLN A 32 33.42 -3.72 13.16
N PHE A 33 33.74 -2.53 12.67
CA PHE A 33 34.04 -1.38 13.53
C PHE A 33 32.90 -1.06 14.51
N TYR A 34 31.65 -1.17 14.05
CA TYR A 34 30.46 -0.95 14.88
C TYR A 34 30.23 -2.03 15.94
N THR A 35 31.09 -3.06 16.00
CA THR A 35 31.14 -4.01 17.13
C THR A 35 32.02 -3.52 18.29
N THR A 36 32.59 -2.31 18.19
CA THR A 36 33.45 -1.70 19.21
C THR A 36 32.92 -0.35 19.73
N LEU A 37 32.14 0.35 18.91
CA LEU A 37 31.37 1.54 19.31
C LEU A 37 29.93 1.14 19.57
N PHE A 38 29.34 1.67 20.63
CA PHE A 38 27.93 1.41 20.95
C PHE A 38 27.27 2.69 21.47
N PRO A 39 25.94 2.84 21.28
CA PRO A 39 25.20 3.89 21.95
C PRO A 39 25.33 3.73 23.47
N ASN A 40 25.71 4.80 24.16
CA ASN A 40 25.90 4.82 25.61
C ASN A 40 24.82 5.64 26.35
N GLU A 41 24.10 6.50 25.64
CA GLU A 41 23.11 7.40 26.22
C GLU A 41 21.80 7.37 25.40
N THR A 42 20.67 7.43 26.10
CA THR A 42 19.35 7.69 25.48
C THR A 42 18.86 9.04 26.00
N ILE A 43 18.62 9.97 25.08
CA ILE A 43 18.01 11.26 25.41
C ILE A 43 16.49 11.10 25.36
N PHE A 44 15.83 11.33 26.50
CA PHE A 44 14.38 11.30 26.62
C PHE A 44 13.81 12.71 26.56
N VAL A 45 12.53 12.83 26.20
CA VAL A 45 11.77 14.10 26.28
C VAL A 45 12.39 15.21 25.41
N VAL A 46 12.73 14.87 24.16
CA VAL A 46 12.99 15.90 23.16
C VAL A 46 11.69 16.69 22.99
N LYS A 47 11.71 17.98 23.35
CA LYS A 47 10.52 18.84 23.25
C LYS A 47 10.16 19.02 21.77
N VAL A 48 9.12 18.32 21.34
CA VAL A 48 8.47 18.53 20.05
C VAL A 48 7.11 19.17 20.33
N PRO A 49 6.70 20.21 19.57
CA PRO A 49 5.37 20.79 19.74
C PRO A 49 4.29 19.70 19.63
N ASN A 50 3.35 19.65 20.57
CA ASN A 50 2.37 18.54 20.70
C ASN A 50 1.47 18.33 19.47
N PHE A 51 1.37 19.33 18.58
CA PHE A 51 0.57 19.28 17.36
C PHE A 51 1.36 18.79 16.13
N ILE A 52 2.68 18.62 16.26
CA ILE A 52 3.58 18.21 15.18
C ILE A 52 4.02 16.77 15.41
N ASN A 53 3.80 15.94 14.40
CA ASN A 53 4.36 14.59 14.32
C ASN A 53 5.55 14.60 13.37
N LEU A 54 6.75 14.38 13.89
CA LEU A 54 7.94 14.18 13.07
C LEU A 54 7.79 12.90 12.23
N ARG A 55 8.16 12.96 10.96
CA ARG A 55 7.94 11.87 9.99
C ARG A 55 9.23 11.22 9.53
N ARG A 56 10.08 11.99 8.84
CA ARG A 56 11.32 11.47 8.28
C ARG A 56 12.33 12.60 8.08
N PHE A 57 13.60 12.27 8.23
CA PHE A 57 14.68 13.10 7.72
C PHE A 57 14.73 13.02 6.19
N THR A 58 15.07 14.11 5.53
CA THR A 58 15.49 14.06 4.13
C THR A 58 16.75 13.19 4.00
N PRO A 59 16.97 12.51 2.87
CA PRO A 59 18.11 11.60 2.72
C PRO A 59 19.50 12.25 2.91
N ASP A 60 19.61 13.56 2.69
CA ASP A 60 20.81 14.34 2.95
C ASP A 60 21.00 14.73 4.43
N GLY A 61 20.01 14.42 5.28
CA GLY A 61 20.03 14.70 6.71
C GLY A 61 19.98 16.18 7.06
N LYS A 62 19.55 17.06 6.15
CA LYS A 62 19.48 18.52 6.40
C LYS A 62 18.13 18.99 6.93
N MET A 63 17.05 18.31 6.54
CA MET A 63 15.69 18.69 6.87
C MET A 63 14.93 17.54 7.50
N ILE A 64 13.87 17.89 8.23
CA ILE A 64 12.90 16.94 8.76
C ILE A 64 11.50 17.28 8.26
N LEU A 65 10.86 16.29 7.65
CA LEU A 65 9.46 16.33 7.30
C LEU A 65 8.65 16.10 8.57
N ALA A 66 7.68 16.98 8.83
CA ALA A 66 6.75 16.84 9.93
C ALA A 66 5.31 17.08 9.46
N SER A 67 4.32 16.61 10.23
CA SER A 67 2.90 16.77 9.89
C SER A 67 2.06 17.23 11.08
N SER A 68 1.11 18.13 10.86
CA SER A 68 0.02 18.42 11.80
C SER A 68 -1.33 18.07 11.19
N ILE A 69 -2.29 17.81 12.08
CA ILE A 69 -3.68 17.50 11.74
C ILE A 69 -4.55 18.58 12.37
N HIS A 70 -5.46 19.16 11.59
CA HIS A 70 -6.45 20.13 12.06
C HIS A 70 -7.86 19.62 11.73
N SER A 71 -8.77 19.65 12.70
CA SER A 71 -10.09 18.96 12.64
C SER A 71 -11.26 19.92 12.38
N LEU A 72 -11.24 20.64 11.27
CA LEU A 72 -12.32 21.56 10.92
C LEU A 72 -12.70 21.36 9.46
N CYS A 73 -13.79 20.62 9.17
CA CYS A 73 -14.56 20.86 7.94
C CYS A 73 -15.85 20.06 7.77
N SER A 74 -16.65 20.51 6.80
CA SER A 74 -17.90 19.89 6.34
C SER A 74 -17.66 18.78 5.29
N PRO A 75 -18.35 17.63 5.37
CA PRO A 75 -18.15 16.47 4.46
C PRO A 75 -18.39 16.71 2.97
N GLU A 76 -19.17 17.73 2.59
CA GLU A 76 -19.62 17.92 1.19
C GLU A 76 -18.51 18.42 0.25
N GLU A 77 -17.50 19.11 0.76
CA GLU A 77 -16.39 19.65 -0.03
C GLU A 77 -15.26 18.64 -0.27
N ALA A 78 -15.27 17.50 0.44
CA ALA A 78 -14.20 16.50 0.41
C ALA A 78 -14.22 15.61 -0.85
N ARG A 79 -15.38 15.49 -1.52
CA ARG A 79 -15.58 14.64 -2.71
C ARG A 79 -15.34 15.44 -3.98
N LYS A 80 -14.14 15.30 -4.55
CA LYS A 80 -13.73 16.05 -5.75
C LYS A 80 -14.03 15.31 -7.06
N TYR A 81 -14.02 13.97 -7.03
CA TYR A 81 -14.12 13.14 -8.23
C TYR A 81 -15.22 12.08 -8.15
N PRO A 82 -15.71 11.55 -9.28
CA PRO A 82 -16.70 10.46 -9.28
C PRO A 82 -16.21 9.16 -8.63
N CYS A 83 -14.89 8.93 -8.54
CA CYS A 83 -14.30 7.81 -7.83
C CYS A 83 -14.07 8.06 -6.33
N SER A 84 -14.53 9.19 -5.80
CA SER A 84 -14.36 9.51 -4.38
C SER A 84 -15.18 8.57 -3.51
N LEU A 85 -14.67 8.23 -2.33
CA LEU A 85 -15.32 7.25 -1.45
C LEU A 85 -16.53 7.85 -0.71
N ASP A 86 -17.65 7.13 -0.70
CA ASP A 86 -18.85 7.58 0.00
C ASP A 86 -18.86 7.25 1.49
N SER A 87 -18.06 6.28 1.92
CA SER A 87 -18.14 5.66 3.25
C SER A 87 -17.25 6.30 4.31
N LEU A 88 -16.38 7.24 3.93
CA LEU A 88 -15.50 7.94 4.87
C LEU A 88 -16.23 9.16 5.46
N SER A 89 -16.05 9.38 6.76
CA SER A 89 -16.73 10.42 7.54
C SER A 89 -15.79 11.28 8.37
N LYS A 90 -14.48 11.00 8.32
CA LYS A 90 -13.44 11.75 9.01
C LYS A 90 -12.54 12.39 7.97
N PHE A 91 -12.64 13.70 7.86
CA PHE A 91 -11.82 14.54 7.00
C PHE A 91 -11.03 15.49 7.87
N GLU A 92 -9.77 15.68 7.52
CA GLU A 92 -8.83 16.45 8.30
C GLU A 92 -7.99 17.31 7.37
N ASP A 93 -7.66 18.51 7.82
CA ASP A 93 -6.66 19.32 7.13
C ASP A 93 -5.30 18.86 7.59
N VAL A 94 -4.55 18.27 6.67
CA VAL A 94 -3.23 17.73 6.94
C VAL A 94 -2.19 18.68 6.39
N THR A 95 -1.40 19.27 7.28
CA THR A 95 -0.27 20.13 6.87
C THR A 95 1.03 19.40 7.04
N PHE A 96 1.86 19.39 6.01
CA PHE A 96 3.26 18.95 6.07
C PHE A 96 4.18 20.16 6.14
N TYR A 97 5.21 20.07 6.98
CA TYR A 97 6.23 21.10 7.18
C TYR A 97 7.59 20.53 6.79
N LEU A 98 8.41 21.34 6.12
CA LEU A 98 9.84 21.14 6.00
C LEU A 98 10.53 22.01 7.05
N ILE A 99 11.33 21.37 7.90
CA ILE A 99 12.04 22.04 8.99
C ILE A 99 13.53 21.80 8.79
N GLU A 100 14.31 22.87 8.72
CA GLU A 100 15.76 22.79 8.69
C GLU A 100 16.30 22.36 10.07
N ILE A 101 17.16 21.34 10.10
CA ILE A 101 17.62 20.74 11.36
C ILE A 101 18.60 21.66 12.10
N GLU A 102 19.47 22.35 11.38
CA GLU A 102 20.52 23.20 11.97
C GLU A 102 19.90 24.39 12.73
N THR A 103 18.92 25.04 12.11
CA THR A 103 18.29 26.26 12.66
C THR A 103 16.99 25.97 13.41
N GLY A 104 16.34 24.84 13.14
CA GLY A 104 15.00 24.50 13.64
C GLY A 104 13.88 25.33 13.01
N GLN A 105 14.15 26.08 11.95
CA GLN A 105 13.17 26.93 11.27
C GLN A 105 12.32 26.12 10.28
N ILE A 106 11.06 26.52 10.13
CA ILE A 106 10.17 25.99 9.08
C ILE A 106 10.56 26.67 7.77
N CYS A 107 11.06 25.91 6.81
CA CYS A 107 11.41 26.40 5.47
C CYS A 107 10.14 26.62 4.64
N ASP A 108 9.27 25.61 4.62
CA ASP A 108 8.05 25.63 3.82
C ASP A 108 6.98 24.72 4.43
N LYS A 109 5.73 24.88 3.99
CA LYS A 109 4.60 24.05 4.37
C LYS A 109 3.64 23.83 3.21
N ILE A 110 3.02 22.67 3.17
CA ILE A 110 1.93 22.35 2.25
C ILE A 110 0.74 21.79 3.02
N THR A 111 -0.45 22.29 2.73
CA THR A 111 -1.70 21.91 3.41
C THR A 111 -2.63 21.20 2.43
N PHE A 112 -3.10 20.03 2.82
CA PHE A 112 -4.12 19.24 2.14
C PHE A 112 -5.44 19.40 2.90
N GLU A 113 -6.33 20.21 2.34
CA GLU A 113 -7.62 20.54 2.94
C GLU A 113 -8.66 19.47 2.63
N ASN A 114 -9.46 19.07 3.62
CA ASN A 114 -10.57 18.13 3.47
C ASN A 114 -10.19 16.77 2.91
N GLU A 115 -8.99 16.30 3.24
CA GLU A 115 -8.50 15.02 2.75
C GLU A 115 -8.59 13.93 3.83
N CYS A 116 -8.62 12.67 3.38
CA CYS A 116 -8.44 11.51 4.25
C CYS A 116 -7.06 10.88 3.96
N ILE A 117 -6.05 11.29 4.74
CA ILE A 117 -4.68 10.82 4.61
C ILE A 117 -4.33 9.97 5.83
N TYR A 118 -4.03 8.69 5.59
CA TYR A 118 -3.66 7.77 6.67
C TYR A 118 -2.20 7.96 7.08
N LEU A 119 -1.98 8.87 8.02
CA LEU A 119 -0.66 9.14 8.58
C LEU A 119 -0.20 8.09 9.60
N SER A 120 -1.14 7.33 10.18
CA SER A 120 -0.82 6.18 11.03
C SER A 120 -0.02 5.16 10.21
N HIS A 121 1.12 4.73 10.75
CA HIS A 121 2.06 3.83 10.05
C HIS A 121 2.54 4.34 8.70
N HIS A 122 2.41 5.64 8.41
CA HIS A 122 2.85 6.22 7.15
C HIS A 122 2.21 5.57 5.92
N TYR A 123 1.01 4.98 6.04
CA TYR A 123 0.37 4.26 4.95
C TYR A 123 -0.01 5.15 3.77
N GLY A 124 -0.37 6.40 4.05
CA GLY A 124 -0.71 7.40 3.04
C GLY A 124 0.45 8.28 2.61
N VAL A 125 1.69 8.04 3.06
CA VAL A 125 2.83 8.92 2.75
C VAL A 125 4.13 8.14 2.49
N ALA A 126 4.86 8.52 1.46
CA ALA A 126 6.17 7.94 1.16
C ALA A 126 7.16 9.02 0.71
N LEU A 127 8.45 8.79 0.98
CA LEU A 127 9.54 9.68 0.58
C LEU A 127 10.64 8.85 -0.05
N ILE A 128 11.14 9.23 -1.23
CA ILE A 128 12.32 8.64 -1.86
C ILE A 128 13.17 9.76 -2.47
N GLY A 129 14.45 9.85 -2.10
CA GLY A 129 15.27 10.98 -2.53
C GLY A 129 14.64 12.30 -2.07
N ASN A 130 14.41 13.18 -3.05
CA ASN A 130 13.68 14.44 -2.95
C ASN A 130 12.20 14.35 -3.36
N LEU A 131 11.68 13.16 -3.69
CA LEU A 131 10.28 12.96 -4.06
C LEU A 131 9.45 12.55 -2.84
N PHE A 132 8.39 13.30 -2.58
CA PHE A 132 7.43 13.08 -1.51
C PHE A 132 6.05 12.80 -2.09
N SER A 133 5.43 11.68 -1.72
CA SER A 133 4.09 11.31 -2.16
C SER A 133 3.09 11.31 -1.02
N VAL A 134 1.87 11.79 -1.30
CA VAL A 134 0.72 11.79 -0.38
C VAL A 134 -0.47 11.14 -1.06
N LEU A 135 -1.03 10.10 -0.47
CA LEU A 135 -2.25 9.43 -0.92
C LEU A 135 -3.47 10.05 -0.22
N SER A 136 -4.31 10.73 -1.00
CA SER A 136 -5.70 10.98 -0.65
C SER A 136 -6.51 9.69 -0.84
N VAL A 137 -6.90 9.06 0.26
CA VAL A 137 -7.79 7.88 0.21
C VAL A 137 -9.21 8.31 -0.16
N GLN A 138 -9.65 9.50 0.26
CA GLN A 138 -10.98 9.99 -0.06
C GLN A 138 -11.18 10.15 -1.56
N ASN A 139 -10.25 10.81 -2.24
CA ASN A 139 -10.33 11.15 -3.65
C ASN A 139 -9.60 10.15 -4.56
N GLN A 140 -9.07 9.05 -3.99
CA GLN A 140 -8.30 8.04 -4.71
C GLN A 140 -7.21 8.67 -5.59
N THR A 141 -6.48 9.62 -5.01
CA THR A 141 -5.50 10.47 -5.72
C THR A 141 -4.16 10.44 -4.99
N ILE A 142 -3.09 10.25 -5.73
CA ILE A 142 -1.70 10.29 -5.28
C ILE A 142 -1.11 11.61 -5.73
N HIS A 143 -0.74 12.46 -4.78
CA HIS A 143 0.02 13.69 -5.03
C HIS A 143 1.51 13.36 -4.93
N ILE A 144 2.29 13.79 -5.91
CA ILE A 144 3.75 13.70 -5.95
C ILE A 144 4.30 15.11 -5.92
N LEU A 145 5.15 15.36 -4.94
CA LEU A 145 5.80 16.62 -4.65
C LEU A 145 7.31 16.45 -4.73
N HIS A 146 8.00 17.44 -5.25
CA HIS A 146 9.44 17.55 -5.22
C HIS A 146 9.89 18.48 -4.09
N ILE A 147 10.81 18.01 -3.25
CA ILE A 147 11.47 18.80 -2.20
C ILE A 147 12.76 19.35 -2.77
N ARG A 148 12.81 20.67 -2.98
CA ARG A 148 14.01 21.34 -3.48
C ARG A 148 15.08 21.47 -2.39
N GLU A 149 16.32 21.60 -2.81
CA GLU A 149 17.46 21.84 -1.91
C GLU A 149 17.34 23.17 -1.15
N ASP A 150 16.60 24.14 -1.69
CA ASP A 150 16.30 25.43 -1.05
C ASP A 150 15.18 25.35 0.02
N GLY A 151 14.63 24.15 0.27
CA GLY A 151 13.66 23.91 1.34
C GLY A 151 12.19 24.12 0.96
N HIS A 152 11.85 24.15 -0.33
CA HIS A 152 10.46 24.32 -0.79
C HIS A 152 9.84 23.04 -1.37
N PHE A 153 8.52 22.90 -1.20
CA PHE A 153 7.70 21.92 -1.91
C PHE A 153 7.31 22.44 -3.29
N VAL A 154 7.36 21.56 -4.29
CA VAL A 154 6.89 21.83 -5.65
C VAL A 154 5.97 20.70 -6.09
N ASP A 155 4.74 21.02 -6.50
CA ASP A 155 3.84 20.02 -7.08
C ASP A 155 4.43 19.51 -8.40
N GLU A 156 4.57 18.19 -8.50
CA GLU A 156 5.13 17.54 -9.67
C GLU A 156 4.03 16.82 -10.46
N ARG A 157 3.17 16.07 -9.78
CA ARG A 157 2.09 15.33 -10.45
C ARG A 157 0.99 14.92 -9.48
N SER A 158 -0.25 14.94 -9.95
CA SER A 158 -1.38 14.29 -9.27
C SER A 158 -1.92 13.14 -10.11
N ILE A 159 -2.06 11.95 -9.51
CA ILE A 159 -2.43 10.69 -10.20
C ILE A 159 -3.66 10.10 -9.51
N GLY A 160 -4.77 10.03 -10.21
CA GLY A 160 -6.01 9.47 -9.66
C GLY A 160 -7.07 9.37 -10.75
N TRP A 161 -8.12 10.19 -10.63
CA TRP A 161 -9.16 10.34 -11.65
C TRP A 161 -8.60 10.84 -12.98
N PHE A 162 -7.68 11.80 -12.90
CA PHE A 162 -6.82 12.23 -14.00
C PHE A 162 -5.43 11.68 -13.80
N ASN A 163 -4.72 11.47 -14.90
CA ASN A 163 -3.39 10.88 -14.91
C ASN A 163 -2.39 11.74 -15.71
N LEU A 164 -2.89 12.50 -16.67
CA LEU A 164 -2.19 13.54 -17.40
C LEU A 164 -2.90 14.88 -17.22
N GLU A 165 -2.17 15.97 -17.40
CA GLU A 165 -2.68 17.34 -17.21
C GLU A 165 -3.85 17.69 -18.16
N ASP A 166 -3.89 17.09 -19.35
CA ASP A 166 -4.89 17.34 -20.39
C ASP A 166 -6.09 16.37 -20.35
N ASP A 167 -6.10 15.39 -19.44
CA ASP A 167 -7.17 14.39 -19.34
C ASP A 167 -8.55 15.04 -19.09
N GLU A 168 -8.59 16.14 -18.32
CA GLU A 168 -9.84 16.85 -18.05
C GLU A 168 -10.48 17.40 -19.33
N LEU A 169 -9.67 17.98 -20.22
CA LEU A 169 -10.13 18.50 -21.52
C LEU A 169 -10.64 17.37 -22.41
N VAL A 170 -9.96 16.22 -22.42
CA VAL A 170 -10.38 15.05 -23.18
C VAL A 170 -11.71 14.52 -22.65
N MET A 171 -11.85 14.39 -21.33
CA MET A 171 -13.09 13.93 -20.68
C MET A 171 -14.25 14.90 -20.89
N ALA A 172 -14.00 16.21 -20.90
CA ALA A 172 -15.01 17.22 -21.24
C ALA A 172 -15.57 17.02 -22.65
N ARG A 173 -14.70 16.80 -23.66
CA ARG A 173 -15.12 16.53 -25.04
C ARG A 173 -15.97 15.25 -25.14
N TYR A 174 -15.61 14.19 -24.41
CA TYR A 174 -16.40 12.97 -24.38
C TYR A 174 -17.79 13.17 -23.75
N ARG A 175 -17.88 13.96 -22.67
CA ARG A 175 -19.17 14.32 -22.05
C ARG A 175 -20.05 15.08 -23.04
N GLU A 176 -19.52 16.12 -23.67
CA GLU A 176 -20.25 16.89 -24.69
C GLU A 176 -20.73 16.02 -25.85
N PHE A 177 -19.89 15.08 -26.32
CA PHE A 177 -20.27 14.14 -27.36
C PHE A 177 -21.38 13.19 -26.91
N ASN A 178 -21.30 12.64 -25.70
CA ASN A 178 -22.32 11.74 -25.16
C ASN A 178 -23.66 12.46 -24.96
N ASP A 179 -23.64 13.69 -24.42
CA ASP A 179 -24.84 14.52 -24.26
C ASP A 179 -25.51 14.80 -25.62
N GLN A 180 -24.71 15.10 -26.65
CA GLN A 180 -25.22 15.29 -28.01
C GLN A 180 -25.83 13.99 -28.57
N PHE A 181 -25.19 12.84 -28.33
CA PHE A 181 -25.69 11.53 -28.77
C PHE A 181 -27.00 11.15 -28.07
N GLU A 182 -27.07 11.31 -26.75
CA GLU A 182 -28.29 11.07 -25.97
C GLU A 182 -29.43 12.01 -26.37
N ALA A 183 -29.14 13.29 -26.60
CA ALA A 183 -30.12 14.26 -27.10
C ALA A 183 -30.66 13.86 -28.49
N ARG A 184 -29.83 13.29 -29.38
CA ARG A 184 -30.29 12.74 -30.67
C ARG A 184 -31.19 11.52 -30.46
N ARG A 185 -30.79 10.56 -29.61
CA ARG A 185 -31.63 9.39 -29.27
C ARG A 185 -32.97 9.78 -28.69
N GLN A 186 -33.03 10.77 -27.80
CA GLN A 186 -34.28 11.24 -27.20
C GLN A 186 -35.18 11.93 -28.24
N LYS A 187 -34.60 12.71 -29.17
CA LYS A 187 -35.35 13.31 -30.30
C LYS A 187 -35.93 12.24 -31.23
N GLU A 188 -35.16 11.20 -31.53
CA GLU A 188 -35.61 10.08 -32.38
C GLU A 188 -36.65 9.19 -31.67
N GLY A 189 -36.46 8.87 -30.39
CA GLY A 189 -37.44 8.14 -29.58
C GLY A 189 -38.76 8.89 -29.38
N ASN A 190 -38.71 10.21 -29.25
CA ASN A 190 -39.90 11.07 -29.24
C ASN A 190 -40.56 11.18 -30.62
N SER A 191 -39.80 11.11 -31.72
CA SER A 191 -40.35 11.05 -33.07
C SER A 191 -41.10 9.74 -33.34
N TYR A 192 -40.65 8.61 -32.79
CA TYR A 192 -41.37 7.34 -32.82
C TYR A 192 -42.65 7.35 -31.98
N LYS A 193 -42.64 7.94 -30.77
CA LYS A 193 -43.85 8.13 -29.95
C LYS A 193 -44.85 9.11 -30.57
N LYS A 194 -44.38 10.19 -31.20
CA LYS A 194 -45.24 11.19 -31.89
C LYS A 194 -45.87 10.62 -33.16
N ARG A 195 -45.18 9.74 -33.89
CA ARG A 195 -45.76 9.00 -35.03
C ARG A 195 -46.86 8.02 -34.60
N LYS A 196 -46.70 7.35 -33.45
CA LYS A 196 -47.71 6.44 -32.89
C LYS A 196 -48.97 7.17 -32.40
N LEU A 197 -48.81 8.31 -31.70
CA LEU A 197 -49.95 9.14 -31.29
C LEU A 197 -50.69 9.79 -32.47
N SER A 198 -50.02 10.06 -33.60
CA SER A 198 -50.69 10.61 -34.79
C SER A 198 -51.40 9.57 -35.67
N HIS A 199 -51.24 8.27 -35.39
CA HIS A 199 -51.90 7.18 -36.12
C HIS A 199 -53.01 6.49 -35.31
N GLU A 200 -53.13 6.74 -34.00
CA GLU A 200 -54.18 6.13 -33.16
C GLU A 200 -55.47 6.98 -33.05
N SER A 201 -55.66 7.99 -33.91
CA SER A 201 -56.88 8.83 -33.93
C SER A 201 -57.78 8.64 -35.15
N SER A 202 -57.65 7.55 -35.91
CA SER A 202 -58.63 7.23 -36.95
C SER A 202 -58.70 5.74 -37.21
N ILE A 203 -59.92 5.23 -37.19
CA ILE A 203 -60.40 3.90 -37.63
C ILE A 203 -60.43 2.82 -36.53
N TYR A 204 -61.58 2.76 -35.86
CA TYR A 204 -62.21 1.50 -35.47
C TYR A 204 -62.94 0.93 -36.71
N GLU A 205 -62.53 -0.25 -37.19
CA GLU A 205 -63.45 -1.32 -37.63
C GLU A 205 -62.67 -2.63 -37.91
N GLU A 206 -62.76 -3.51 -36.91
CA GLU A 206 -62.74 -4.98 -36.86
C GLU A 206 -62.39 -5.82 -38.12
N ILE A 207 -61.30 -6.59 -38.05
CA ILE A 207 -61.20 -7.93 -38.68
C ILE A 207 -60.53 -8.91 -37.69
N MET A 208 -61.31 -9.89 -37.26
CA MET A 208 -60.94 -11.08 -36.46
C MET A 208 -59.99 -12.02 -37.21
N LEU A 209 -58.94 -12.54 -36.55
CA LEU A 209 -58.25 -13.81 -36.86
C LEU A 209 -57.55 -14.39 -35.59
N PRO A 210 -57.26 -15.72 -35.53
CA PRO A 210 -57.59 -16.66 -34.44
C PRO A 210 -56.44 -16.91 -33.42
N PRO A 211 -56.65 -17.67 -32.32
CA PRO A 211 -55.62 -17.88 -31.31
C PRO A 211 -54.59 -18.93 -31.76
N LEU A 212 -53.30 -18.62 -31.60
CA LEU A 212 -52.23 -19.59 -31.84
C LEU A 212 -51.93 -20.37 -30.56
N THR A 213 -52.12 -21.68 -30.70
CA THR A 213 -51.92 -22.76 -29.74
C THR A 213 -50.45 -23.09 -29.52
N SER A 214 -50.17 -23.65 -28.34
CA SER A 214 -48.92 -24.23 -27.89
C SER A 214 -48.44 -25.46 -28.68
N SER A 215 -47.11 -25.65 -28.63
CA SER A 215 -46.33 -26.89 -28.77
C SER A 215 -45.83 -27.29 -30.15
N SER A 216 -44.50 -27.48 -30.26
CA SER A 216 -43.91 -28.81 -30.41
C SER A 216 -42.41 -28.77 -30.07
N TYR A 217 -42.05 -29.54 -29.04
CA TYR A 217 -40.71 -30.06 -28.79
C TYR A 217 -40.44 -31.20 -29.77
N GLU A 218 -39.19 -31.38 -30.18
CA GLU A 218 -38.69 -32.74 -30.45
C GLU A 218 -37.43 -33.00 -29.61
N SER A 219 -37.56 -34.07 -28.82
CA SER A 219 -36.57 -34.66 -27.94
C SER A 219 -36.04 -35.92 -28.61
N ILE A 220 -34.74 -36.20 -28.53
CA ILE A 220 -34.23 -37.57 -28.54
C ILE A 220 -33.21 -37.73 -27.41
N SER A 221 -33.61 -38.57 -26.45
CA SER A 221 -32.86 -39.22 -25.37
C SER A 221 -32.29 -40.57 -25.89
N LEU A 222 -31.31 -41.30 -25.34
CA LEU A 222 -30.75 -41.46 -23.98
C LEU A 222 -29.58 -42.50 -24.04
N ILE A 223 -28.68 -42.49 -23.03
CA ILE A 223 -27.77 -43.56 -22.51
C ILE A 223 -26.34 -43.54 -23.11
N ASP A 224 -25.24 -43.38 -22.33
CA ASP A 224 -24.91 -44.16 -21.13
C ASP A 224 -24.21 -43.38 -19.99
N ARG A 225 -24.49 -43.79 -18.75
CA ARG A 225 -23.90 -43.28 -17.50
C ARG A 225 -22.62 -44.06 -17.17
N MET A 226 -21.59 -43.36 -16.74
CA MET A 226 -20.69 -43.89 -15.71
C MET A 226 -20.41 -42.81 -14.67
N ASP A 227 -20.80 -43.13 -13.45
CA ASP A 227 -20.73 -42.33 -12.24
C ASP A 227 -19.29 -42.05 -11.82
N PHE A 228 -19.00 -40.79 -11.47
CA PHE A 228 -18.02 -40.48 -10.45
C PHE A 228 -18.63 -39.42 -9.53
N GLU A 229 -19.15 -39.88 -8.40
CA GLU A 229 -19.47 -39.05 -7.24
C GLU A 229 -18.20 -38.31 -6.80
N VAL A 230 -18.28 -36.98 -6.71
CA VAL A 230 -17.29 -36.18 -5.95
C VAL A 230 -18.04 -35.34 -4.92
N PRO A 231 -17.64 -35.37 -3.63
CA PRO A 231 -18.52 -34.94 -2.53
C PRO A 231 -18.69 -33.42 -2.49
N SER A 232 -19.94 -32.98 -2.31
CA SER A 232 -20.27 -31.64 -1.81
C SER A 232 -19.78 -31.49 -0.37
N ALA A 233 -18.53 -31.08 -0.20
CA ALA A 233 -18.06 -30.55 1.08
C ALA A 233 -18.44 -29.07 1.17
N ARG A 234 -19.54 -28.77 1.88
CA ARG A 234 -19.74 -27.45 2.48
C ARG A 234 -18.60 -27.20 3.46
N LEU A 235 -17.51 -26.58 3.00
CA LEU A 235 -16.49 -26.03 3.88
C LEU A 235 -16.99 -24.67 4.35
N MET A 236 -17.66 -24.67 5.50
CA MET A 236 -17.73 -23.47 6.34
C MET A 236 -16.30 -23.07 6.68
N SER A 237 -15.84 -21.95 6.15
CA SER A 237 -14.53 -21.40 6.49
C SER A 237 -14.65 -20.68 7.83
N PRO A 238 -13.82 -20.99 8.85
CA PRO A 238 -13.82 -20.24 10.09
C PRO A 238 -13.23 -18.85 9.84
N THR A 239 -13.99 -17.83 10.24
CA THR A 239 -13.59 -16.43 10.32
C THR A 239 -12.25 -16.31 11.06
N LEU A 240 -11.18 -15.97 10.34
CA LEU A 240 -9.92 -15.57 10.97
C LEU A 240 -10.08 -14.13 11.46
N HIS A 241 -10.23 -13.99 12.77
CA HIS A 241 -10.04 -12.73 13.49
C HIS A 241 -8.63 -12.19 13.22
N ILE A 242 -8.51 -11.33 12.22
CA ILE A 242 -7.47 -10.33 12.17
C ILE A 242 -7.93 -9.24 13.13
N SER A 243 -7.17 -8.97 14.19
CA SER A 243 -7.37 -7.81 15.03
C SER A 243 -6.96 -6.55 14.27
N THR A 244 -7.75 -6.17 13.27
CA THR A 244 -7.84 -4.82 12.72
C THR A 244 -8.89 -4.11 13.55
N GLN A 245 -8.49 -3.48 14.65
CA GLN A 245 -9.37 -2.59 15.40
C GLN A 245 -9.56 -1.22 14.71
N THR A 246 -9.36 -1.17 13.40
CA THR A 246 -9.78 -0.05 12.56
C THR A 246 -10.49 -0.60 11.32
N ASN A 247 -11.81 -0.40 11.32
CA ASN A 247 -12.71 -0.34 10.17
C ASN A 247 -13.16 -1.65 9.47
N LEU A 248 -13.63 -2.64 10.23
CA LEU A 248 -14.57 -3.64 9.68
C LEU A 248 -16.02 -3.12 9.63
N GLU A 249 -16.39 -2.17 10.50
CA GLU A 249 -17.73 -1.56 10.53
C GLU A 249 -17.96 -0.60 9.34
N THR A 250 -16.90 -0.06 8.74
CA THR A 250 -16.99 0.82 7.57
C THR A 250 -17.30 0.05 6.27
N ILE A 251 -16.99 -1.25 6.23
CA ILE A 251 -17.19 -2.11 5.03
C ILE A 251 -18.62 -2.68 4.97
N GLN A 252 -19.39 -2.65 6.05
CA GLN A 252 -20.76 -3.21 6.08
C GLN A 252 -21.87 -2.26 5.61
N LYS A 253 -21.56 -1.01 5.24
CA LYS A 253 -22.54 -0.02 4.78
C LYS A 253 -22.59 0.15 3.25
N PHE A 254 -22.32 -0.91 2.48
CA PHE A 254 -22.34 -0.90 1.01
C PHE A 254 -23.67 -1.34 0.38
N THR A 255 -24.77 -1.30 1.12
CA THR A 255 -26.10 -1.64 0.58
C THR A 255 -27.10 -0.64 1.08
N ASN A 256 -27.28 0.45 0.34
CA ASN A 256 -28.51 1.26 0.27
C ASN A 256 -28.31 2.25 -0.88
N ILE A 257 -28.37 1.75 -2.11
CA ILE A 257 -28.50 2.56 -3.32
C ILE A 257 -29.91 2.25 -3.84
N GLU A 258 -30.90 3.03 -3.44
CA GLU A 258 -32.25 2.96 -4.04
C GLU A 258 -32.69 4.25 -4.75
N ASP A 259 -31.89 5.33 -4.79
CA ASP A 259 -32.42 6.63 -5.24
C ASP A 259 -31.74 7.35 -6.43
N ASP A 260 -30.87 6.73 -7.24
CA ASP A 260 -30.29 7.45 -8.41
C ASP A 260 -30.13 6.64 -9.71
N ALA A 261 -31.09 5.76 -10.04
CA ALA A 261 -31.09 4.98 -11.28
C ALA A 261 -31.32 5.81 -12.58
N SER A 262 -31.36 7.15 -12.49
CA SER A 262 -31.61 8.05 -13.62
C SER A 262 -30.35 8.69 -14.22
N LYS A 263 -29.21 8.56 -13.55
CA LYS A 263 -27.89 8.97 -14.05
C LYS A 263 -27.07 7.71 -14.28
N GLY A 264 -26.61 7.47 -15.51
CA GLY A 264 -25.68 6.37 -15.77
C GLY A 264 -24.45 6.49 -14.85
N LEU A 265 -23.95 5.36 -14.35
CA LEU A 265 -22.72 5.34 -13.56
C LEU A 265 -21.60 6.06 -14.36
N PRO A 266 -20.85 6.97 -13.72
CA PRO A 266 -19.78 7.69 -14.39
C PRO A 266 -18.74 6.69 -14.92
N PRO A 267 -18.17 6.93 -16.11
CA PRO A 267 -17.18 6.01 -16.69
C PRO A 267 -15.92 5.94 -15.81
N TYR A 268 -15.26 4.79 -15.76
CA TYR A 268 -13.96 4.70 -15.09
C TYR A 268 -12.93 5.57 -15.81
N SER A 269 -12.10 6.28 -15.04
CA SER A 269 -11.04 7.15 -15.55
C SER A 269 -9.68 6.86 -14.90
N GLY A 270 -8.63 7.45 -15.47
CA GLY A 270 -7.30 7.55 -14.87
C GLY A 270 -6.67 6.21 -14.49
N ILE A 271 -6.14 6.12 -13.27
CA ILE A 271 -5.42 4.92 -12.80
C ILE A 271 -6.33 3.69 -12.70
N LYS A 272 -7.60 3.90 -12.30
CA LYS A 272 -8.58 2.83 -12.16
C LYS A 272 -8.94 2.19 -13.50
N GLN A 273 -9.17 3.02 -14.52
CA GLN A 273 -9.43 2.55 -15.87
C GLN A 273 -8.24 1.75 -16.42
N LYS A 274 -7.01 2.24 -16.20
CA LYS A 274 -5.80 1.53 -16.62
C LYS A 274 -5.69 0.17 -15.95
N LEU A 275 -6.04 0.06 -14.66
CA LEU A 275 -6.02 -1.21 -13.92
C LEU A 275 -7.01 -2.22 -14.51
N LEU A 276 -8.26 -1.80 -14.70
CA LEU A 276 -9.28 -2.66 -15.30
C LEU A 276 -8.92 -3.08 -16.73
N ALA A 277 -8.37 -2.17 -17.53
CA ALA A 277 -7.90 -2.46 -18.88
C ALA A 277 -6.70 -3.43 -18.89
N TYR A 278 -5.77 -3.29 -17.95
CA TYR A 278 -4.65 -4.21 -17.78
C TYR A 278 -5.14 -5.63 -17.45
N LEU A 279 -6.04 -5.75 -16.46
CA LEU A 279 -6.62 -7.03 -16.06
C LEU A 279 -7.43 -7.68 -17.19
N TYR A 280 -8.23 -6.89 -17.91
CA TYR A 280 -8.96 -7.34 -19.09
C TYR A 280 -8.01 -7.87 -20.17
N LYS A 281 -6.98 -7.11 -20.55
CA LYS A 281 -6.00 -7.52 -21.57
C LYS A 281 -5.28 -8.80 -21.15
N LYS A 282 -4.90 -8.92 -19.88
CA LYS A 282 -4.30 -10.14 -19.32
C LYS A 282 -5.24 -11.34 -19.44
N ALA A 283 -6.52 -11.17 -19.13
CA ALA A 283 -7.54 -12.22 -19.24
C ALA A 283 -7.88 -12.57 -20.69
N TYR A 284 -7.95 -11.59 -21.58
CA TYR A 284 -8.24 -11.79 -23.00
C TYR A 284 -7.12 -12.55 -23.72
N ASN A 285 -5.87 -12.28 -23.36
CA ASN A 285 -4.69 -12.94 -23.93
C ASN A 285 -4.37 -14.28 -23.24
N ALA A 286 -5.16 -14.71 -22.26
CA ALA A 286 -4.99 -16.03 -21.66
C ALA A 286 -5.47 -17.08 -22.68
N ASN A 287 -4.55 -17.90 -23.18
CA ASN A 287 -4.85 -18.99 -24.13
C ASN A 287 -5.51 -20.19 -23.43
N ASP A 288 -6.60 -19.94 -22.70
CA ASP A 288 -7.29 -20.91 -21.81
C ASP A 288 -8.73 -21.24 -22.24
N GLY A 289 -9.08 -20.93 -23.50
CA GLY A 289 -10.44 -21.10 -24.00
C GLY A 289 -11.44 -20.08 -23.44
N GLY A 290 -10.96 -18.90 -23.03
CA GLY A 290 -11.80 -17.80 -22.53
C GLY A 290 -12.29 -18.02 -21.10
N SER A 291 -11.64 -18.89 -20.32
CA SER A 291 -11.96 -19.09 -18.91
C SER A 291 -11.62 -17.85 -18.09
N ALA A 292 -10.41 -17.30 -18.27
CA ALA A 292 -9.97 -16.08 -17.60
C ALA A 292 -10.87 -14.88 -17.93
N LEU A 293 -11.28 -14.74 -19.19
CA LEU A 293 -12.16 -13.65 -19.61
C LEU A 293 -13.55 -13.77 -18.96
N ARG A 294 -14.12 -14.98 -18.90
CA ARG A 294 -15.38 -15.23 -18.16
C ARG A 294 -15.22 -14.91 -16.68
N HIS A 295 -14.11 -15.32 -16.06
CA HIS A 295 -13.83 -15.01 -14.66
C HIS A 295 -13.72 -13.51 -14.42
N PHE A 296 -13.01 -12.76 -15.28
CA PHE A 296 -12.91 -11.30 -15.21
C PHE A 296 -14.28 -10.63 -15.16
N TYR A 297 -15.20 -11.01 -16.06
CA TYR A 297 -16.56 -10.46 -16.04
C TYR A 297 -17.37 -10.90 -14.83
N GLN A 298 -17.16 -12.14 -14.33
CA GLN A 298 -17.84 -12.64 -13.13
C GLN A 298 -17.48 -11.84 -11.88
N ILE A 299 -16.23 -11.37 -11.77
CA ILE A 299 -15.76 -10.59 -10.62
C ILE A 299 -15.64 -9.09 -10.92
N PHE A 300 -16.16 -8.60 -12.05
CA PHE A 300 -15.94 -7.23 -12.51
C PHE A 300 -16.37 -6.18 -11.48
N GLU A 301 -17.52 -6.36 -10.83
CA GLU A 301 -18.01 -5.47 -9.77
C GLU A 301 -17.07 -5.43 -8.54
N GLN A 302 -16.38 -6.54 -8.25
CA GLN A 302 -15.38 -6.58 -7.17
C GLN A 302 -14.10 -5.87 -7.60
N LEU A 303 -13.70 -5.98 -8.87
CA LEU A 303 -12.53 -5.29 -9.41
C LEU A 303 -12.77 -3.77 -9.51
N SER A 304 -13.96 -3.35 -9.94
CA SER A 304 -14.33 -1.94 -10.02
C SER A 304 -14.41 -1.28 -8.64
N SER A 305 -14.75 -2.02 -7.59
CA SER A 305 -14.81 -1.54 -6.21
C SER A 305 -13.49 -1.59 -5.45
N LEU A 306 -12.37 -2.02 -6.07
CA LEU A 306 -11.05 -1.94 -5.43
C LEU A 306 -10.70 -0.48 -5.09
N VAL A 307 -10.15 -0.28 -3.89
CA VAL A 307 -9.77 1.03 -3.33
C VAL A 307 -8.30 1.02 -2.96
N MET A 308 -7.56 2.05 -3.36
CA MET A 308 -6.19 2.32 -2.93
C MET A 308 -6.17 2.75 -1.46
N TRP A 309 -5.45 1.99 -0.63
CA TRP A 309 -5.32 2.27 0.81
C TRP A 309 -3.89 2.60 1.25
N ARG A 310 -2.90 2.09 0.52
CA ARG A 310 -1.48 2.17 0.88
C ARG A 310 -0.65 2.44 -0.35
N LEU A 311 0.39 3.23 -0.18
CA LEU A 311 1.32 3.62 -1.23
C LEU A 311 2.76 3.53 -0.75
N GLN A 312 3.67 3.15 -1.65
CA GLN A 312 5.11 3.37 -1.53
C GLN A 312 5.71 3.66 -2.90
N PHE A 313 6.89 4.29 -2.92
CA PHE A 313 7.79 4.19 -4.07
C PHE A 313 8.45 2.80 -4.18
N ILE A 314 8.84 2.40 -5.38
CA ILE A 314 9.79 1.30 -5.59
C ILE A 314 11.15 1.92 -5.94
N ASP A 315 11.11 2.94 -6.79
CA ASP A 315 12.22 3.78 -7.20
C ASP A 315 11.68 5.18 -7.56
N GLU A 316 12.50 6.00 -8.19
CA GLU A 316 12.13 7.35 -8.63
C GLU A 316 11.06 7.37 -9.72
N PHE A 317 10.67 6.26 -10.33
CA PHE A 317 9.75 6.23 -11.49
C PHE A 317 8.51 5.37 -11.26
N ARG A 318 8.56 4.48 -10.27
CA ARG A 318 7.55 3.47 -10.03
C ARG A 318 6.99 3.55 -8.62
N LEU A 319 5.68 3.44 -8.55
CA LEU A 319 4.90 3.34 -7.33
C LEU A 319 4.38 1.92 -7.16
N LEU A 320 4.40 1.42 -5.93
CA LEU A 320 3.63 0.25 -5.51
C LEU A 320 2.47 0.74 -4.64
N HIS A 321 1.25 0.43 -5.06
CA HIS A 321 0.08 0.63 -4.22
C HIS A 321 -0.67 -0.69 -4.02
N ALA A 322 -1.33 -0.81 -2.87
CA ALA A 322 -2.23 -1.92 -2.59
C ALA A 322 -3.67 -1.45 -2.73
N GLU A 323 -4.42 -2.15 -3.59
CA GLU A 323 -5.85 -1.97 -3.71
C GLU A 323 -6.60 -3.14 -3.09
N ASN A 324 -7.62 -2.84 -2.28
CA ASN A 324 -8.43 -3.85 -1.61
C ASN A 324 -9.92 -3.61 -1.85
N ALA A 325 -10.65 -4.71 -2.02
CA ALA A 325 -12.10 -4.82 -1.99
C ALA A 325 -12.50 -5.98 -1.06
N ILE A 326 -13.79 -6.29 -0.97
CA ILE A 326 -14.29 -7.40 -0.16
C ILE A 326 -13.65 -8.71 -0.67
N ASN A 327 -12.80 -9.33 0.16
CA ASN A 327 -12.07 -10.57 -0.10
C ASN A 327 -11.05 -10.55 -1.25
N THR A 328 -10.82 -9.41 -1.90
CA THR A 328 -9.92 -9.27 -3.04
C THR A 328 -8.88 -8.19 -2.77
N ALA A 329 -7.61 -8.49 -3.01
CA ALA A 329 -6.52 -7.56 -2.76
C ALA A 329 -5.43 -7.75 -3.81
N PHE A 330 -4.98 -6.64 -4.39
CA PHE A 330 -3.95 -6.59 -5.41
C PHE A 330 -2.82 -5.64 -5.04
N PHE A 331 -1.63 -6.02 -5.46
CA PHE A 331 -0.45 -5.17 -5.52
C PHE A 331 -0.28 -4.70 -6.96
N VAL A 332 -0.24 -3.38 -7.15
CA VAL A 332 -0.15 -2.77 -8.48
C VAL A 332 1.16 -1.98 -8.55
N ILE A 333 2.01 -2.33 -9.51
CA ILE A 333 3.22 -1.58 -9.84
C ILE A 333 2.89 -0.64 -10.99
N TYR A 334 3.00 0.65 -10.72
CA TYR A 334 2.62 1.72 -11.61
C TYR A 334 3.82 2.60 -11.95
N ASN A 335 4.17 2.67 -13.22
CA ASN A 335 5.17 3.61 -13.73
C ASN A 335 4.50 4.96 -13.94
N TYR A 336 4.73 5.88 -13.01
CA TYR A 336 4.01 7.14 -13.04
C TYR A 336 4.57 8.13 -14.05
N GLN A 337 5.82 7.96 -14.49
CA GLN A 337 6.38 8.79 -15.57
C GLN A 337 5.77 8.46 -16.92
N LYS A 338 5.66 7.16 -17.25
CA LYS A 338 5.04 6.67 -18.50
C LYS A 338 3.51 6.63 -18.44
N SER A 339 2.96 6.80 -17.25
CA SER A 339 1.56 6.63 -16.94
C SER A 339 1.02 5.23 -17.31
N GLU A 340 1.75 4.18 -16.96
CA GLU A 340 1.44 2.78 -17.33
C GLU A 340 1.48 1.84 -16.13
N ILE A 341 0.60 0.84 -16.12
CA ILE A 341 0.67 -0.26 -15.16
C ILE A 341 1.62 -1.31 -15.70
N GLU A 342 2.71 -1.55 -14.98
CA GLU A 342 3.74 -2.53 -15.37
C GLU A 342 3.32 -3.94 -14.97
N SER A 343 2.77 -4.10 -13.76
CA SER A 343 2.35 -5.41 -13.27
C SER A 343 1.30 -5.32 -12.16
N VAL A 344 0.51 -6.40 -12.06
CA VAL A 344 -0.53 -6.57 -11.05
C VAL A 344 -0.46 -7.99 -10.51
N TYR A 345 -0.34 -8.11 -9.19
CA TYR A 345 -0.23 -9.36 -8.47
C TYR A 345 -1.34 -9.48 -7.43
N ASP A 346 -1.97 -10.64 -7.33
CA ASP A 346 -2.87 -10.90 -6.21
C ASP A 346 -2.10 -11.06 -4.89
N ASN A 347 -2.79 -10.94 -3.76
CA ASN A 347 -2.18 -11.02 -2.43
C ASN A 347 -1.64 -12.41 -2.04
N ALA A 348 -1.83 -13.42 -2.88
CA ALA A 348 -1.36 -14.80 -2.72
C ALA A 348 -0.35 -15.21 -3.81
N SER A 349 0.16 -14.27 -4.59
CA SER A 349 1.03 -14.55 -5.73
C SER A 349 2.38 -15.11 -5.30
N GLU A 350 2.67 -16.35 -5.71
CA GLU A 350 3.98 -16.99 -5.51
C GLU A 350 5.09 -16.28 -6.30
N GLU A 351 4.78 -15.80 -7.51
CA GLU A 351 5.70 -15.03 -8.35
C GLU A 351 6.10 -13.72 -7.65
N PHE A 352 5.13 -12.99 -7.10
CA PHE A 352 5.43 -11.74 -6.41
C PHE A 352 6.20 -11.97 -5.10
N LEU A 353 5.91 -13.07 -4.39
CA LEU A 353 6.70 -13.46 -3.22
C LEU A 353 8.15 -13.75 -3.60
N ASP A 354 8.39 -14.53 -4.66
CA ASP A 354 9.75 -14.85 -5.13
C ASP A 354 10.51 -13.59 -5.57
N ALA A 355 9.84 -12.69 -6.31
CA ALA A 355 10.39 -11.39 -6.68
C ALA A 355 10.75 -10.55 -5.44
N PHE A 356 9.83 -10.49 -4.46
CA PHE A 356 10.05 -9.78 -3.21
C PHE A 356 11.20 -10.36 -2.39
N GLU A 357 11.32 -11.69 -2.26
CA GLU A 357 12.42 -12.33 -1.52
C GLU A 357 13.79 -12.05 -2.17
N LYS A 358 13.86 -12.07 -3.50
CA LYS A 358 15.09 -11.83 -4.26
C LYS A 358 15.51 -10.37 -4.28
N SER A 359 14.56 -9.43 -4.23
CA SER A 359 14.81 -7.98 -4.38
C SER A 359 14.24 -7.15 -3.23
N SER A 360 14.21 -7.72 -2.01
CA SER A 360 13.58 -7.09 -0.85
C SER A 360 14.13 -5.71 -0.50
N GLU A 361 15.39 -5.43 -0.83
CA GLU A 361 16.03 -4.12 -0.69
C GLU A 361 15.34 -3.01 -1.47
N THR A 362 14.89 -3.28 -2.70
CA THR A 362 14.19 -2.33 -3.55
C THR A 362 12.88 -1.89 -2.90
N PHE A 363 12.14 -2.83 -2.32
CA PHE A 363 10.87 -2.54 -1.66
C PHE A 363 11.03 -1.86 -0.30
N GLN A 364 12.19 -2.03 0.34
CA GLN A 364 12.48 -1.50 1.67
C GLN A 364 13.15 -0.12 1.60
N GLN A 365 13.37 0.41 0.39
CA GLN A 365 13.83 1.77 0.09
C GLN A 365 15.01 2.19 0.96
N ILE A 366 16.10 1.44 0.84
CA ILE A 366 17.37 1.81 1.45
C ILE A 366 17.92 3.03 0.69
N ALA A 367 18.38 4.05 1.42
CA ALA A 367 18.96 5.25 0.82
C ALA A 367 19.99 4.88 -0.26
N PHE A 368 19.70 5.24 -1.51
CA PHE A 368 20.56 4.99 -2.66
C PHE A 368 21.88 5.78 -2.62
N ASN A 369 22.04 6.69 -1.65
CA ASN A 369 23.10 7.69 -1.64
C ASN A 369 24.34 7.32 -0.80
N GLU A 370 24.37 6.18 -0.09
CA GLU A 370 25.55 5.80 0.72
C GLU A 370 26.00 4.35 0.45
N PRO A 371 27.30 4.09 0.23
CA PRO A 371 27.86 2.75 -0.02
C PRO A 371 27.87 1.83 1.23
N PHE A 372 27.29 2.26 2.35
CA PHE A 372 27.33 1.54 3.62
C PHE A 372 25.96 0.96 3.96
N LEU A 373 25.56 -0.09 3.25
CA LEU A 373 24.32 -0.83 3.49
C LEU A 373 24.44 -1.67 4.78
N PHE A 374 24.19 -1.07 5.93
CA PHE A 374 24.05 -1.83 7.19
C PHE A 374 22.68 -2.50 7.35
N ASN A 375 21.77 -2.23 6.42
CA ASN A 375 20.41 -2.75 6.45
C ASN A 375 20.38 -4.25 6.18
N SER A 376 19.65 -4.96 7.03
CA SER A 376 19.43 -6.40 6.90
C SER A 376 18.09 -6.66 6.24
N THR A 377 18.13 -7.13 5.00
CA THR A 377 16.97 -7.49 4.18
C THR A 377 16.98 -9.00 3.89
N TYR A 378 15.88 -9.49 3.33
CA TYR A 378 15.76 -10.91 2.96
C TYR A 378 16.67 -11.27 1.78
N SER A 379 16.98 -10.30 0.92
CA SER A 379 17.87 -10.46 -0.24
C SER A 379 19.34 -10.40 0.16
N ASN A 380 19.72 -9.50 1.07
CA ASN A 380 21.13 -9.19 1.35
C ASN A 380 21.69 -9.83 2.64
N ASN A 381 20.84 -10.37 3.53
CA ASN A 381 21.26 -10.89 4.82
C ASN A 381 20.80 -12.35 5.03
N LEU A 382 21.76 -13.24 5.34
CA LEU A 382 21.50 -14.65 5.59
C LEU A 382 20.55 -14.88 6.77
N TYR A 383 20.74 -14.14 7.87
CA TYR A 383 19.97 -14.33 9.09
C TYR A 383 18.54 -13.81 8.95
N ALA A 384 18.35 -12.67 8.27
CA ALA A 384 17.03 -12.15 7.96
C ALA A 384 16.24 -13.13 7.08
N ARG A 385 16.90 -13.69 6.06
CA ARG A 385 16.32 -14.71 5.18
C ARG A 385 15.99 -16.01 5.91
N GLU A 386 16.82 -16.45 6.84
CA GLU A 386 16.55 -17.63 7.66
C GLU A 386 15.34 -17.40 8.59
N ASN A 387 15.23 -16.21 9.19
CA ASN A 387 14.08 -15.82 10.01
C ASN A 387 12.79 -15.80 9.20
N LEU A 388 12.81 -15.25 7.99
CA LEU A 388 11.66 -15.27 7.08
C LEU A 388 11.23 -16.71 6.76
N ARG A 389 12.18 -17.58 6.41
CA ARG A 389 11.91 -19.00 6.11
C ARG A 389 11.30 -19.73 7.30
N LYS A 390 11.82 -19.49 8.52
CA LYS A 390 11.25 -20.04 9.76
C LYS A 390 9.82 -19.54 9.98
N HIS A 391 9.57 -18.25 9.74
CA HIS A 391 8.24 -17.67 9.84
C HIS A 391 7.27 -18.31 8.83
N GLN A 392 7.66 -18.39 7.56
CA GLN A 392 6.86 -19.03 6.51
C GLN A 392 6.56 -20.49 6.83
N TYR A 393 7.57 -21.25 7.28
CA TYR A 393 7.40 -22.63 7.72
C TYR A 393 6.37 -22.72 8.86
N ALA A 394 6.54 -21.91 9.91
CA ALA A 394 5.62 -21.90 11.05
C ALA A 394 4.17 -21.59 10.65
N VAL A 395 3.96 -20.64 9.73
CA VAL A 395 2.62 -20.29 9.22
C VAL A 395 2.06 -21.39 8.33
N ARG A 396 2.89 -22.00 7.48
CA ARG A 396 2.47 -23.06 6.54
C ARG A 396 1.95 -24.29 7.26
N TYR A 397 2.57 -24.68 8.37
CA TYR A 397 2.23 -25.89 9.14
C TYR A 397 1.36 -25.62 10.38
N ALA A 398 0.86 -24.40 10.57
CA ALA A 398 -0.09 -24.08 11.64
C ALA A 398 -1.46 -24.73 11.40
N ARG A 399 -2.26 -24.93 12.46
CA ARG A 399 -3.59 -25.57 12.42
C ARG A 399 -4.56 -24.98 11.39
N ASN A 400 -4.54 -23.66 11.19
CA ASN A 400 -5.31 -22.93 10.17
C ASN A 400 -4.38 -22.25 9.14
N GLY A 401 -3.21 -22.85 8.93
CA GLY A 401 -2.17 -22.37 8.04
C GLY A 401 -2.35 -22.84 6.62
N GLY A 402 -1.29 -22.66 5.83
CA GLY A 402 -1.21 -23.15 4.45
C GLY A 402 -0.22 -22.34 3.62
N PRO A 403 0.15 -22.81 2.41
CA PRO A 403 1.07 -22.08 1.52
C PRO A 403 0.53 -20.69 1.18
N THR A 404 -0.73 -20.59 0.79
CA THR A 404 -1.43 -19.32 0.51
C THR A 404 -1.42 -18.37 1.71
N GLN A 405 -1.63 -18.89 2.93
CA GLN A 405 -1.64 -18.07 4.14
C GLN A 405 -0.23 -17.60 4.51
N ALA A 406 0.80 -18.42 4.27
CA ALA A 406 2.19 -18.02 4.44
C ALA A 406 2.57 -16.88 3.49
N ILE A 407 2.20 -16.98 2.22
CA ILE A 407 2.42 -15.93 1.22
C ILE A 407 1.72 -14.64 1.62
N LYS A 408 0.41 -14.72 1.90
CA LYS A 408 -0.40 -13.57 2.34
C LYS A 408 0.20 -12.87 3.56
N ARG A 409 0.73 -13.62 4.54
CA ARG A 409 1.36 -13.03 5.72
C ARG A 409 2.65 -12.30 5.43
N VAL A 410 3.51 -12.83 4.55
CA VAL A 410 4.75 -12.16 4.17
C VAL A 410 4.45 -10.89 3.37
N LEU A 411 3.56 -10.99 2.37
CA LEU A 411 3.23 -9.87 1.50
C LEU A 411 2.36 -8.80 2.17
N ALA A 412 1.64 -9.10 3.26
CA ALA A 412 0.85 -8.11 4.00
C ALA A 412 1.65 -6.92 4.54
N CYS A 413 2.98 -7.06 4.64
CA CYS A 413 3.88 -5.98 5.02
C CYS A 413 3.95 -4.89 3.95
N LEU A 414 3.70 -5.25 2.67
CA LEU A 414 3.68 -4.32 1.56
C LEU A 414 2.34 -3.57 1.46
N PRO A 415 2.34 -2.32 0.98
CA PRO A 415 3.49 -1.41 0.85
C PRO A 415 4.20 -1.13 2.18
N PHE A 416 5.52 -1.28 2.25
CA PHE A 416 6.36 -0.93 3.38
C PHE A 416 6.27 0.56 3.70
N SER A 417 6.18 0.83 4.99
CA SER A 417 6.42 2.14 5.56
C SER A 417 7.92 2.38 5.60
N SER A 418 8.49 3.05 4.59
CA SER A 418 9.93 3.35 4.52
C SER A 418 10.45 4.13 5.72
N GLN A 419 9.54 4.81 6.44
CA GLN A 419 9.80 5.57 7.66
C GLN A 419 9.97 4.68 8.92
N SER A 420 9.63 3.39 8.84
CA SER A 420 9.68 2.48 9.99
C SER A 420 10.99 1.72 10.16
N ARG A 421 11.97 1.93 9.26
CA ARG A 421 13.27 1.26 9.34
C ARG A 421 14.39 2.24 9.64
N SER A 422 15.25 1.83 10.56
CA SER A 422 16.47 2.57 10.89
C SER A 422 17.64 1.97 10.13
N GLU A 423 18.42 2.84 9.49
CA GLU A 423 19.66 2.48 8.77
C GLU A 423 20.87 2.34 9.69
N SER A 424 20.63 2.30 11.01
CA SER A 424 21.70 2.22 11.99
C SER A 424 22.48 0.90 11.86
N PRO A 425 23.83 0.95 11.92
CA PRO A 425 24.69 -0.24 11.88
C PRO A 425 24.42 -1.24 13.02
N TYR A 426 23.75 -0.78 14.08
CA TYR A 426 23.38 -1.61 15.21
C TYR A 426 22.20 -2.55 14.91
N PHE A 427 21.41 -2.29 13.86
CA PHE A 427 20.34 -3.17 13.37
C PHE A 427 20.82 -4.14 12.29
N ASP A 428 22.13 -4.27 12.13
CA ASP A 428 22.71 -5.25 11.25
C ASP A 428 22.65 -6.66 11.88
N GLN A 429 21.79 -7.51 11.32
CA GLN A 429 21.60 -8.89 11.77
C GLN A 429 22.83 -9.77 11.54
N SER A 430 23.81 -9.35 10.73
CA SER A 430 25.09 -10.06 10.63
C SER A 430 26.01 -9.76 11.82
N LEU A 431 25.89 -8.58 12.44
CA LEU A 431 26.72 -8.16 13.55
C LEU A 431 26.09 -8.49 14.91
N PHE A 432 24.77 -8.31 15.03
CA PHE A 432 24.07 -8.41 16.30
C PHE A 432 22.91 -9.42 16.28
N ILE A 433 22.57 -9.90 17.48
CA ILE A 433 21.37 -10.67 17.79
C ILE A 433 20.52 -9.80 18.70
N TYR A 434 19.30 -9.50 18.25
CA TYR A 434 18.32 -8.71 18.98
C TYR A 434 16.91 -9.23 18.67
N ASP A 435 15.92 -8.86 19.49
CA ASP A 435 14.52 -9.20 19.20
C ASP A 435 13.91 -8.15 18.27
N GLU A 436 13.78 -8.52 16.99
CA GLU A 436 13.18 -7.69 15.96
C GLU A 436 11.73 -7.31 16.28
N LYS A 437 10.99 -8.13 17.05
CA LYS A 437 9.59 -7.86 17.40
C LYS A 437 9.43 -6.65 18.31
N ILE A 438 10.51 -6.20 18.97
CA ILE A 438 10.52 -5.07 19.89
C ILE A 438 10.96 -3.78 19.18
N ILE A 439 11.85 -3.89 18.19
CA ILE A 439 12.40 -2.75 17.43
C ILE A 439 11.48 -2.35 16.28
N SER A 440 10.95 -3.35 15.57
CA SER A 440 10.32 -3.18 14.28
C SER A 440 8.82 -3.39 14.42
N ALA A 441 8.08 -2.28 14.45
CA ALA A 441 6.63 -2.30 14.23
C ALA A 441 6.27 -2.48 12.73
N CYS A 442 7.21 -2.94 11.88
CA CYS A 442 7.01 -3.06 10.42
C CYS A 442 5.79 -3.92 10.04
N ASP A 443 5.47 -4.95 10.83
CA ASP A 443 4.37 -5.85 10.50
C ASP A 443 3.05 -5.41 11.17
N ARG A 444 3.12 -4.86 12.38
CA ARG A 444 1.96 -4.35 13.14
C ARG A 444 2.38 -3.28 14.16
N PRO A 445 1.57 -2.22 14.38
CA PRO A 445 1.63 -1.43 15.61
C PRO A 445 1.65 -2.36 16.82
N LYS A 446 2.72 -2.30 17.60
CA LYS A 446 2.74 -2.85 18.94
C LYS A 446 3.08 -1.71 19.89
N PRO A 447 2.42 -1.66 21.06
CA PRO A 447 2.85 -0.74 22.10
C PRO A 447 4.33 -0.97 22.38
N CYS A 448 5.07 0.13 22.53
CA CYS A 448 6.48 0.10 22.91
C CYS A 448 6.59 -0.70 24.22
N GLN A 449 7.41 -1.75 24.23
CA GLN A 449 7.55 -2.56 25.44
C GLN A 449 8.41 -1.81 26.47
N ASP A 450 8.07 -1.93 27.75
CA ASP A 450 8.74 -1.23 28.86
C ASP A 450 10.16 -1.77 29.15
N GLY A 451 10.62 -2.80 28.44
CA GLY A 451 11.93 -3.44 28.64
C GLY A 451 13.03 -2.90 27.70
N PRO A 452 14.32 -2.96 28.11
CA PRO A 452 15.41 -2.58 27.23
C PRO A 452 15.58 -3.57 26.08
N ILE A 453 15.87 -3.05 24.90
CA ILE A 453 16.28 -3.86 23.76
C ILE A 453 17.73 -4.27 23.96
N LYS A 454 18.00 -5.58 24.01
CA LYS A 454 19.35 -6.13 24.21
C LYS A 454 19.99 -6.52 22.88
N PHE A 455 21.22 -6.08 22.68
CA PHE A 455 22.02 -6.41 21.50
C PHE A 455 23.19 -7.29 21.90
N HIS A 456 23.14 -8.54 21.45
CA HIS A 456 24.23 -9.49 21.65
C HIS A 456 25.09 -9.55 20.40
N SER A 457 26.40 -9.73 20.57
CA SER A 457 27.32 -10.00 19.47
C SER A 457 26.92 -11.30 18.79
N ARG A 458 26.79 -11.30 17.46
CA ARG A 458 26.50 -12.53 16.72
C ARG A 458 27.70 -13.48 16.67
N ALA A 459 28.92 -12.93 16.73
CA ALA A 459 30.14 -13.73 16.71
C ALA A 459 30.42 -14.44 18.05
N THR A 460 30.08 -13.79 19.18
CA THR A 460 30.44 -14.29 20.53
C THR A 460 29.25 -14.66 21.40
N GLY A 461 28.04 -14.21 21.07
CA GLY A 461 26.83 -14.38 21.90
C GLY A 461 26.77 -13.45 23.12
N GLU A 462 27.84 -12.70 23.41
CA GLU A 462 27.92 -11.81 24.57
C GLU A 462 27.03 -10.58 24.39
N LEU A 463 26.40 -10.12 25.49
CA LEU A 463 25.68 -8.87 25.52
C LEU A 463 26.67 -7.70 25.32
N LYS A 464 26.47 -6.90 24.27
CA LYS A 464 27.33 -5.74 23.97
C LYS A 464 26.77 -4.44 24.53
N PHE A 465 25.49 -4.18 24.31
CA PHE A 465 24.81 -3.00 24.82
C PHE A 465 23.29 -3.23 24.86
N GLN A 466 22.58 -2.27 25.43
CA GLN A 466 21.12 -2.27 25.49
C GLN A 466 20.57 -0.86 25.31
N ILE A 467 19.44 -0.74 24.63
CA ILE A 467 18.73 0.53 24.41
C ILE A 467 17.49 0.56 25.30
N HIS A 468 17.40 1.57 26.17
CA HIS A 468 16.20 1.81 26.98
C HIS A 468 15.26 2.75 26.22
N LEU A 469 14.02 2.32 26.01
CA LEU A 469 13.00 3.09 25.28
C LEU A 469 12.18 4.01 26.18
N THR A 470 12.18 3.72 27.48
CA THR A 470 11.51 4.52 28.51
C THR A 470 12.48 4.87 29.63
N GLN A 471 12.25 5.99 30.31
CA GLN A 471 12.96 6.29 31.54
C GLN A 471 12.56 5.23 32.58
N SER A 472 13.53 4.48 33.08
CA SER A 472 13.27 3.64 34.24
C SER A 472 12.92 4.56 35.40
N ASN A 473 11.69 4.51 35.90
CA ASN A 473 11.32 5.14 37.17
C ASN A 473 12.06 4.44 38.31
N ARG A 474 13.36 4.72 38.47
CA ARG A 474 14.15 4.38 39.66
C ARG A 474 13.83 5.40 40.76
N SER A 475 12.57 5.48 41.15
CA SER A 475 12.11 6.24 42.32
C SER A 475 10.94 5.51 42.96
N GLY A 476 11.23 4.37 43.57
CA GLY A 476 10.27 3.61 44.36
C GLY A 476 10.96 2.40 44.97
N ASN A 477 11.06 2.37 46.30
CA ASN A 477 11.60 1.29 47.12
C ASN A 477 13.12 1.20 47.25
N ARG A 478 13.73 2.30 47.72
CA ARG A 478 14.72 2.20 48.81
C ARG A 478 14.33 3.15 49.92
N SER A 479 13.41 2.71 50.76
CA SER A 479 13.20 3.29 52.08
C SER A 479 12.74 2.20 53.04
N LYS A 480 13.72 1.76 53.84
CA LYS A 480 13.67 0.91 55.05
C LYS A 480 13.21 -0.52 54.92
#